data_AF-A0A0K1EAC4-F1
#
_entry.id   AF-A0A0K1EAC4-F1
#
_cell.length_a   1.000
_cell.length_b   1.000
_cell.length_c   1.000
_cell.angle_alpha   90.00
_cell.angle_beta   90.00
_cell.angle_gamma   90.00
#
_symmetry.space_group_name_H-M   'P 1'
#
loop_
_entity.id
_entity.type
_entity.pdbx_description
1 polymer ?
#
loop_
_entity_poly.entity_id
_entity_poly.type
_entity_poly.pdbx_seq_one_letter_code
_entity_poly.pdbx_strand_id
1 'polypeptide(L)'
;MAATLRIYFEQELRGRGWVYRVEHADGRDESGPLTSLEVRESVLKRWGEHLLGLPWVELPTFGGVRPRATQRVWSWDEARLLVGESACEVALVRREDVTDARGR
;
A
#
# COMPACT_ATOMS: atom_id res chain seq x y z
N MET A 1 8.16 -16.75 -13.33
CA MET A 1 7.96 -15.56 -14.17
C MET A 1 8.41 -14.37 -13.34
N ALA A 2 9.44 -13.63 -13.75
CA ALA A 2 9.91 -12.48 -12.99
C ALA A 2 8.98 -11.29 -13.27
N ALA A 3 8.25 -10.83 -12.25
CA ALA A 3 7.52 -9.57 -12.27
C ALA A 3 8.25 -8.59 -11.34
N THR A 4 8.14 -7.30 -11.62
CA THR A 4 8.69 -6.23 -10.77
C THR A 4 7.59 -5.21 -10.50
N LEU A 5 7.24 -5.02 -9.22
CA LEU A 5 6.32 -3.98 -8.78
C LEU A 5 7.09 -2.73 -8.38
N ARG A 6 6.69 -1.60 -8.94
CA ARG A 6 7.11 -0.25 -8.54
C ARG A 6 5.89 0.56 -8.13
N ILE A 7 6.02 1.29 -7.03
CA ILE A 7 5.06 2.29 -6.59
C ILE A 7 5.80 3.62 -6.59
N TYR A 8 5.18 4.69 -7.03
CA TYR A 8 5.80 6.02 -7.02
C TYR A 8 4.73 7.11 -7.08
N PHE A 9 5.12 8.33 -6.73
CA PHE A 9 4.27 9.50 -6.82
C PHE A 9 4.47 10.18 -8.17
N GLU A 10 3.42 10.19 -9.00
CA GLU A 10 3.40 10.87 -10.29
C GLU A 10 3.00 12.34 -10.09
N GLN A 11 3.85 13.25 -10.56
CA GLN A 11 3.65 14.70 -10.49
C GLN A 11 3.41 15.35 -11.86
N GLU A 12 3.26 14.58 -12.93
CA GLU A 12 3.11 15.13 -14.28
C GLU A 12 1.71 15.70 -14.58
N LEU A 13 1.64 16.54 -15.62
CA LEU A 13 0.53 17.39 -16.07
C LEU A 13 -0.88 16.77 -16.17
N ARG A 14 -1.01 15.44 -16.16
CA ARG A 14 -2.29 14.72 -16.31
C ARG A 14 -2.84 14.10 -15.02
N GLY A 15 -2.05 14.09 -13.93
CA GLY A 15 -2.50 13.50 -12.67
C GLY A 15 -1.47 13.68 -11.57
N ARG A 16 -1.90 14.26 -10.45
CA ARG A 16 -1.13 14.28 -9.21
C ARG A 16 -1.61 13.13 -8.34
N GLY A 17 -0.82 12.09 -8.18
CA GLY A 17 -1.26 10.92 -7.44
C GLY A 17 -0.23 9.81 -7.36
N TRP A 18 -0.52 8.84 -6.51
CA TRP A 18 0.27 7.63 -6.44
C TRP A 18 -0.15 6.65 -7.52
N VAL A 19 0.84 6.00 -8.12
CA VAL A 19 0.65 5.05 -9.23
C VAL A 19 1.44 3.79 -8.91
N TYR A 20 0.92 2.64 -9.34
CA TYR A 20 1.68 1.39 -9.37
C TYR A 20 1.97 1.00 -10.82
N ARG A 21 3.11 0.33 -11.02
CA ARG A 21 3.50 -0.29 -12.28
C ARG A 21 4.09 -1.66 -12.00
N VAL A 22 3.61 -2.65 -12.72
CA VAL A 22 4.12 -4.01 -12.72
C VAL A 22 4.70 -4.28 -14.10
N GLU A 23 6.00 -4.57 -14.14
CA GLU A 23 6.72 -4.93 -15.36
C GLU A 23 6.95 -6.45 -15.34
N HIS A 24 6.50 -7.14 -16.39
CA HIS A 24 6.71 -8.57 -16.54
C HIS A 24 7.87 -8.86 -17.49
N ALA A 25 8.62 -9.94 -17.22
CA ALA A 25 9.71 -10.37 -18.10
C ALA A 25 9.26 -10.76 -19.53
N ASP A 26 7.96 -11.02 -19.75
CA ASP A 26 7.37 -11.30 -21.07
C ASP A 26 6.98 -10.03 -21.85
N GLY A 27 7.26 -8.84 -21.30
CA GLY A 27 6.97 -7.55 -21.92
C GLY A 27 5.54 -7.04 -21.68
N ARG A 28 4.74 -7.73 -20.86
CA ARG A 28 3.46 -7.20 -20.40
C ARG A 28 3.68 -6.20 -19.27
N ASP A 29 2.91 -5.12 -19.29
CA ASP A 29 2.90 -4.13 -18.23
C ASP A 29 1.46 -3.96 -17.70
N GLU A 30 1.31 -3.92 -16.37
CA GLU A 30 0.07 -3.56 -15.68
C GLU A 30 0.34 -2.28 -14.88
N SER A 31 -0.47 -1.23 -15.06
CA SER A 31 -0.34 0.00 -14.28
C SER A 31 -1.69 0.63 -13.99
N GLY A 32 -1.73 1.41 -12.92
CA GLY A 32 -2.94 2.12 -12.54
C GLY A 32 -2.75 3.03 -11.33
N PRO A 33 -3.73 3.91 -11.08
CA PRO A 33 -3.68 4.81 -9.94
C PRO A 33 -3.91 4.04 -8.64
N LEU A 34 -3.13 4.34 -7.61
CA LEU A 34 -3.39 3.96 -6.23
C LEU A 34 -4.24 5.06 -5.60
N THR A 35 -5.56 4.96 -5.71
CA THR A 35 -6.51 5.96 -5.21
C THR A 35 -7.10 5.65 -3.84
N SER A 36 -7.00 4.39 -3.39
CA SER A 36 -7.57 3.96 -2.12
C SER A 36 -6.75 2.86 -1.45
N LEU A 37 -7.09 2.62 -0.18
CA LEU A 37 -6.49 1.59 0.65
C LEU A 37 -6.77 0.17 0.12
N GLU A 38 -7.94 -0.05 -0.49
CA GLU A 38 -8.34 -1.33 -1.09
C GLU A 38 -7.60 -1.63 -2.39
N VAL A 39 -7.46 -0.63 -3.27
CA VAL A 39 -6.67 -0.79 -4.50
C VAL A 39 -5.24 -1.15 -4.12
N ARG A 40 -4.70 -0.45 -3.13
CA ARG A 40 -3.39 -0.74 -2.58
C ARG A 40 -3.27 -2.14 -2.00
N GLU A 41 -4.19 -2.55 -1.13
CA GLU A 41 -4.21 -3.89 -0.54
C GLU A 41 -4.23 -4.96 -1.64
N SER A 42 -5.07 -4.77 -2.66
CA SER A 42 -5.20 -5.68 -3.79
C SER A 42 -3.90 -5.80 -4.59
N VAL A 43 -3.24 -4.68 -4.90
CA VAL A 43 -1.94 -4.66 -5.59
C VAL A 43 -0.86 -5.36 -4.76
N LEU A 44 -0.82 -5.08 -3.45
CA LEU A 44 0.17 -5.65 -2.54
C LEU A 44 -0.03 -7.16 -2.32
N LYS A 45 -1.27 -7.62 -2.12
CA LYS A 45 -1.57 -9.07 -2.04
C LYS A 45 -1.20 -9.81 -3.32
N ARG A 46 -1.34 -9.17 -4.48
CA ARG A 46 -1.07 -9.80 -5.77
C ARG A 46 0.40 -9.75 -6.18
N TRP A 47 1.08 -8.64 -5.91
CA TRP A 47 2.41 -8.34 -6.45
C TRP A 47 3.45 -7.96 -5.41
N GLY A 48 3.11 -7.99 -4.11
CA GLY A 48 3.95 -7.49 -3.03
C GLY A 48 5.29 -8.20 -2.88
N GLU A 49 5.38 -9.49 -3.25
CA GLU A 49 6.64 -10.25 -3.28
C GLU A 49 7.65 -9.69 -4.30
N HIS A 50 7.17 -8.88 -5.25
CA HIS A 50 7.94 -8.30 -6.33
C HIS A 50 8.21 -6.80 -6.13
N LEU A 51 7.86 -6.23 -4.97
CA LEU A 51 8.04 -4.81 -4.69
C LEU A 51 9.53 -4.46 -4.59
N LEU A 52 10.01 -3.54 -5.43
CA LEU A 52 11.38 -3.03 -5.40
C LEU A 52 11.43 -1.53 -5.06
N GLY A 53 12.48 -1.14 -4.33
CA GLY A 53 13.00 0.23 -4.32
C GLY A 53 12.30 1.26 -3.41
N LEU A 54 11.16 0.95 -2.79
CA LEU A 54 10.54 1.84 -1.80
C LEU A 54 10.71 1.28 -0.37
N PRO A 55 11.19 2.08 0.59
CA PRO A 55 10.99 1.80 1.99
C PRO A 55 9.49 1.77 2.27
N TRP A 56 9.03 0.74 2.97
CA TRP A 56 7.60 0.48 3.17
C TRP A 56 6.90 1.53 4.05
N VAL A 57 7.69 2.39 4.67
CA VAL A 57 7.23 3.54 5.44
C VAL A 57 6.82 4.73 4.56
N GLU A 58 7.18 4.73 3.27
CA GLU A 58 6.90 5.83 2.32
C GLU A 58 5.65 5.60 1.47
N LEU A 59 4.86 4.62 1.87
CA LEU A 59 3.67 4.19 1.19
C LEU A 59 2.55 5.26 1.32
N PRO A 60 1.80 5.56 0.22
CA PRO A 60 0.67 6.50 0.26
C PRO A 60 -0.30 6.27 1.41
N THR A 61 -0.84 7.35 1.97
CA THR A 61 -1.98 7.33 2.87
C THR A 61 -3.12 8.12 2.25
N PHE A 62 -4.35 7.72 2.54
CA PHE A 62 -5.55 8.18 1.82
C PHE A 62 -6.42 9.09 2.68
N GLY A 63 -5.81 9.78 3.66
CA GLY A 63 -6.48 10.66 4.59
C GLY A 63 -6.58 10.09 6.01
N GLY A 64 -7.27 10.81 6.88
CA GLY A 64 -7.40 10.46 8.30
C GLY A 64 -6.17 10.78 9.16
N VAL A 65 -6.35 10.70 10.47
CA VAL A 65 -5.30 11.02 11.45
C VAL A 65 -4.23 9.94 11.47
N ARG A 66 -2.96 10.33 11.56
CA ARG A 66 -1.83 9.41 11.71
C ARG A 66 -2.05 8.49 12.94
N PRO A 67 -1.96 7.16 12.80
CA PRO A 67 -2.12 6.22 13.91
C PRO A 67 -1.05 6.44 14.99
N ARG A 68 -1.42 6.25 16.27
CA ARG A 68 -0.49 6.37 17.41
C ARG A 68 0.48 5.19 17.51
N ALA A 69 0.04 4.00 17.12
CA ALA A 69 0.88 2.81 17.01
C ALA A 69 1.24 2.61 15.54
N THR A 70 2.51 2.87 15.18
CA THR A 70 2.98 2.78 13.79
C THR A 70 3.76 1.49 13.51
N GLN A 71 3.99 0.65 14.52
CA GLN A 71 4.60 -0.66 14.27
C GLN A 71 3.61 -1.49 13.46
N ARG A 72 4.05 -1.94 12.28
CA ARG A 72 3.28 -2.76 11.32
C ARG A 72 2.10 -2.04 10.67
N VAL A 73 1.94 -0.73 10.86
CA VAL A 73 0.96 0.08 10.12
C VAL A 73 1.67 0.79 8.98
N TRP A 74 1.31 0.46 7.74
CA TRP A 74 2.02 0.91 6.55
C TRP A 74 1.26 1.96 5.75
N SER A 75 -0.07 1.94 5.84
CA SER A 75 -0.95 2.90 5.18
C SER A 75 -2.25 3.00 5.96
N TRP A 76 -3.02 4.06 5.77
CA TRP A 76 -4.29 4.26 6.44
C TRP A 76 -5.21 5.18 5.63
N ASP A 77 -6.49 5.08 5.93
CA ASP A 77 -7.52 6.05 5.54
C ASP A 77 -8.28 6.51 6.81
N GLU A 78 -9.41 7.20 6.66
CA GLU A 78 -10.20 7.72 7.79
C GLU A 78 -10.76 6.63 8.73
N ALA A 79 -11.02 5.42 8.22
CA ALA A 79 -11.72 4.37 8.94
C ALA A 79 -10.86 3.12 9.22
N ARG A 80 -9.82 2.90 8.41
CA ARG A 80 -9.08 1.64 8.33
C ARG A 80 -7.58 1.86 8.29
N LEU A 81 -6.87 0.81 8.68
CA LEU A 81 -5.42 0.71 8.66
C LEU A 81 -5.03 -0.46 7.77
N LEU A 82 -4.01 -0.25 6.94
CA LEU A 82 -3.29 -1.33 6.27
C LEU A 82 -2.16 -1.75 7.20
N VAL A 83 -2.26 -2.97 7.71
CA VAL A 83 -1.26 -3.57 8.59
C VAL A 83 -0.60 -4.77 7.97
N GLY A 84 0.62 -5.09 8.36
CA GLY A 84 1.31 -6.28 7.87
C GLY A 84 2.73 -6.42 8.41
N GLU A 85 3.32 -7.59 8.25
CA GLU A 85 4.75 -7.80 8.46
C GLU A 85 5.51 -7.76 7.14
N SER A 86 4.86 -8.19 6.06
CA SER A 86 5.39 -8.17 4.70
C SER A 86 4.37 -7.64 3.66
N ALA A 87 4.78 -7.47 2.39
CA ALA A 87 4.07 -6.68 1.38
C ALA A 87 3.04 -7.56 0.70
N CYS A 88 3.30 -8.87 0.70
CA CYS A 88 2.32 -9.90 0.40
C CYS A 88 1.44 -10.23 1.62
N GLU A 89 1.92 -10.06 2.86
CA GLU A 89 1.15 -10.32 4.09
C GLU A 89 0.57 -9.05 4.69
N VAL A 90 -0.33 -8.42 3.92
CA VAL A 90 -1.08 -7.26 4.37
C VAL A 90 -2.55 -7.58 4.64
N ALA A 91 -3.10 -6.90 5.65
CA ALA A 91 -4.50 -6.97 6.00
C ALA A 91 -5.06 -5.56 6.23
N LEU A 92 -6.30 -5.37 5.80
CA LEU A 92 -7.11 -4.22 6.20
C LEU A 92 -7.85 -4.51 7.49
N VAL A 93 -7.63 -3.65 8.48
CA VAL A 93 -8.32 -3.70 9.79
C VAL A 93 -9.02 -2.37 10.04
N ARG A 94 -10.11 -2.37 10.80
CA ARG A 94 -10.73 -1.11 11.21
C ARG A 94 -9.87 -0.45 12.28
N ARG A 95 -9.92 0.88 12.35
CA ARG A 95 -9.16 1.65 13.35
C ARG A 95 -9.57 1.31 14.78
N GLU A 96 -10.86 1.03 14.99
CA GLU A 96 -11.41 0.63 16.30
C GLU A 96 -10.76 -0.67 16.81
N ASP A 97 -10.54 -1.65 15.93
CA ASP A 97 -10.01 -2.97 16.29
C ASP A 97 -8.56 -2.93 16.80
N VAL A 98 -7.73 -2.01 16.26
CA VAL A 98 -6.32 -1.88 16.65
C VAL A 98 -6.15 -1.12 17.97
N THR A 99 -7.14 -0.32 18.34
CA THR A 99 -7.10 0.48 19.58
C THR A 99 -7.41 -0.37 20.81
N ASP A 100 -8.19 -1.44 20.64
CA ASP A 100 -8.64 -2.32 21.74
C ASP A 100 -7.59 -3.38 22.15
N ALA A 101 -6.63 -3.70 21.27
CA ALA A 101 -5.61 -4.71 21.52
C ALA A 101 -4.55 -4.34 22.59
N ARG A 102 -4.64 -3.15 23.20
CA ARG A 102 -3.75 -2.71 24.31
C ARG A 102 -4.52 -2.33 25.59
N GLY A 103 -5.80 -2.68 25.67
CA GLY A 103 -6.67 -2.34 26.79
C GLY A 103 -7.18 -3.56 27.57
N ARG A 104 -6.29 -4.46 28.01
CA ARG A 104 -6.55 -5.37 29.15
C ARG A 104 -5.26 -5.79 29.83
#